data_AF-A0A1X2HUW6-F1
#
_entry.id   AF-A0A1X2HUW6-F1
#
_cell.length_a   1.000
_cell.length_b   1.000
_cell.length_c   1.000
_cell.angle_alpha   90.00
_cell.angle_beta   90.00
_cell.angle_gamma   90.00
#
_symmetry.space_group_name_H-M   'P 1'
#
loop_
_entity.id
_entity.type
_entity.pdbx_description
1 polymer ?
#
loop_
_entity_poly.entity_id
_entity_poly.type
_entity_poly.pdbx_seq_one_letter_code
_entity_poly.pdbx_strand_id
1 'polypeptide(L)'
;MSADQLIQNVLSKLQHQLRAPEQRTVLDQYAEETIAFFQAIDWSQSWLLTLMGFHATCLLITLLLRNRHNALSVWFFVLLGMAALTEPLNTVCSQHWQTFASTNYFDESGMFIVTLYSFPLVFNGFVAMMFVLKAAAGLLIQVKRKQLKNTKKKTQ
;
A
#
# COMPACT_ATOMS: atom_id res chain seq x y z
N MET A 1 -29.98 -45.42 -29.75
CA MET A 1 -29.99 -44.29 -28.79
C MET A 1 -31.02 -43.31 -29.29
N SER A 2 -32.13 -43.12 -28.57
CA SER A 2 -33.25 -42.28 -29.05
C SER A 2 -32.86 -40.80 -29.04
N ALA A 3 -33.40 -39.99 -29.97
CA ALA A 3 -33.13 -38.55 -30.06
C ALA A 3 -33.41 -37.83 -28.73
N ASP A 4 -34.45 -38.26 -28.01
CA ASP A 4 -34.81 -37.70 -26.71
C ASP A 4 -33.74 -37.96 -25.64
N GLN A 5 -33.08 -39.12 -25.68
CA GLN A 5 -31.99 -39.43 -24.74
C GLN A 5 -30.76 -38.55 -24.99
N LEU A 6 -30.46 -38.24 -26.25
CA LEU A 6 -29.40 -37.30 -26.61
C LEU A 6 -29.71 -35.90 -26.10
N ILE A 7 -30.94 -35.43 -26.32
CA ILE A 7 -31.39 -34.11 -25.86
C ILE A 7 -31.31 -34.01 -24.34
N GLN A 8 -31.78 -35.02 -23.59
CA GLN A 8 -31.72 -35.00 -22.12
C GLN A 8 -30.29 -35.08 -21.58
N ASN A 9 -29.40 -35.81 -22.25
CA ASN A 9 -27.98 -35.86 -21.86
C ASN A 9 -27.25 -34.53 -22.13
N VAL A 10 -27.58 -33.86 -23.24
CA VAL A 10 -27.04 -32.53 -23.54
C VAL A 10 -27.61 -31.48 -22.60
N LEU A 11 -28.93 -31.49 -22.38
CA LEU A 11 -29.60 -30.57 -21.47
C LEU A 11 -29.12 -30.73 -20.03
N SER A 12 -28.94 -31.96 -19.54
CA SER A 12 -28.42 -32.18 -18.18
C SER A 12 -26.95 -31.76 -18.05
N LYS A 13 -26.10 -31.95 -19.08
CA LYS A 13 -24.73 -31.43 -19.09
C LYS A 13 -24.67 -29.91 -19.14
N LEU A 14 -25.50 -29.28 -19.97
CA LEU A 14 -25.61 -27.83 -20.05
C LEU A 14 -26.19 -27.26 -18.76
N GLN A 15 -27.24 -27.88 -18.21
CA GLN A 15 -27.81 -27.52 -16.92
C GLN A 15 -26.78 -27.71 -15.80
N HIS A 16 -25.93 -28.72 -15.85
CA HIS A 16 -24.84 -28.91 -14.89
C HIS A 16 -23.70 -27.91 -15.10
N GLN A 17 -23.39 -27.48 -16.33
CA GLN A 17 -22.42 -26.41 -16.60
C GLN A 17 -22.95 -25.01 -16.25
N LEU A 18 -24.26 -24.80 -16.41
CA LEU A 18 -24.96 -23.55 -16.06
C LEU A 18 -25.32 -23.49 -14.56
N ARG A 19 -25.46 -24.64 -13.90
CA ARG A 19 -25.66 -24.80 -12.45
C ARG A 19 -24.35 -25.05 -11.71
N ALA A 20 -23.21 -25.10 -12.41
CA ALA A 20 -21.93 -24.89 -11.76
C ALA A 20 -22.06 -23.56 -11.00
N PRO A 21 -21.89 -23.57 -9.67
CA PRO A 21 -22.11 -22.37 -8.87
C PRO A 21 -21.31 -21.26 -9.52
N GLU A 22 -21.99 -20.15 -9.80
CA GLU A 22 -21.41 -18.90 -10.30
C GLU A 22 -19.97 -18.83 -9.82
N GLN A 23 -19.04 -19.10 -10.74
CA GLN A 23 -17.65 -19.35 -10.42
C GLN A 23 -17.16 -18.08 -9.76
N ARG A 24 -17.14 -18.06 -8.42
CA ARG A 24 -16.81 -16.88 -7.61
C ARG A 24 -15.60 -16.29 -8.27
N THR A 25 -15.72 -15.03 -8.69
CA THR A 25 -14.66 -14.45 -9.49
C THR A 25 -13.40 -14.50 -8.63
N VAL A 26 -12.23 -14.69 -9.24
CA VAL A 26 -10.97 -14.73 -8.47
C VAL A 26 -10.84 -13.52 -7.55
N LEU A 27 -11.41 -12.38 -7.94
CA LEU A 27 -11.51 -11.17 -7.14
C LEU A 27 -12.36 -11.34 -5.88
N ASP A 28 -13.50 -12.02 -5.96
CA ASP A 28 -14.35 -12.31 -4.80
C ASP A 28 -13.62 -13.19 -3.79
N GLN A 29 -12.84 -14.16 -4.26
CA GLN A 29 -12.03 -15.01 -3.38
C GLN A 29 -10.96 -14.20 -2.64
N TYR A 30 -10.17 -13.38 -3.35
CA TYR A 30 -9.18 -12.51 -2.70
C TYR A 30 -9.85 -11.47 -1.77
N ALA A 31 -11.03 -10.97 -2.14
CA ALA A 31 -11.79 -10.06 -1.29
C ALA A 31 -12.20 -10.73 0.03
N GLU A 32 -12.70 -11.96 -0.02
CA GLU A 32 -13.06 -12.71 1.20
C GLU A 32 -11.84 -13.01 2.08
N GLU A 33 -10.72 -13.46 1.48
CA GLU A 33 -9.47 -13.73 2.21
C GLU A 33 -8.91 -12.47 2.88
N THR A 34 -8.93 -11.34 2.18
CA THR A 34 -8.47 -10.06 2.74
C THR A 34 -9.39 -9.58 3.86
N ILE A 35 -10.71 -9.64 3.68
CA ILE A 35 -11.68 -9.28 4.73
C ILE A 35 -11.48 -10.16 5.96
N ALA A 36 -11.33 -11.48 5.78
CA ALA A 36 -11.09 -12.41 6.87
C ALA A 36 -9.80 -12.08 7.63
N PHE A 37 -8.72 -11.74 6.93
CA PHE A 37 -7.47 -11.29 7.54
C PHE A 37 -7.68 -10.05 8.44
N PHE A 38 -8.36 -9.02 7.94
CA PHE A 38 -8.63 -7.80 8.71
C PHE A 38 -9.57 -8.05 9.90
N GLN A 39 -10.55 -8.95 9.75
CA GLN A 39 -11.47 -9.33 10.85
C GLN A 39 -10.79 -10.13 11.95
N ALA A 40 -9.75 -10.91 11.63
CA ALA A 40 -8.99 -11.68 12.61
C ALA A 40 -8.08 -10.80 13.50
N ILE A 41 -7.81 -9.56 13.08
CA ILE A 41 -7.01 -8.61 13.86
C ILE A 41 -7.91 -7.97 14.93
N ASP A 42 -7.45 -8.00 16.18
CA ASP A 42 -8.15 -7.36 17.28
C ASP A 42 -7.76 -5.88 17.38
N TRP A 43 -8.50 -5.05 16.67
CA TRP A 43 -8.31 -3.59 16.55
C TRP A 43 -8.50 -2.82 17.86
N SER A 44 -9.03 -3.45 18.92
CA SER A 44 -9.22 -2.79 20.22
C SER A 44 -7.91 -2.55 20.97
N GLN A 45 -6.83 -3.22 20.56
CA GLN A 45 -5.52 -3.11 21.20
C GLN A 45 -4.91 -1.72 21.02
N SER A 46 -4.50 -1.10 22.13
CA SER A 46 -3.99 0.28 22.17
C SER A 46 -2.76 0.52 21.29
N TRP A 47 -1.90 -0.48 21.11
CA TRP A 47 -0.71 -0.36 20.28
C TRP A 47 -1.04 -0.29 18.78
N LEU A 48 -2.12 -0.95 18.33
CA LEU A 48 -2.62 -0.84 16.95
C LEU A 48 -3.20 0.54 16.68
N LEU A 49 -3.96 1.09 17.63
CA LEU A 49 -4.43 2.48 17.55
C LEU A 49 -3.26 3.46 17.50
N THR A 50 -2.20 3.20 18.26
CA THR A 50 -0.96 3.99 18.22
C THR A 50 -0.29 3.90 16.85
N LEU A 51 -0.26 2.72 16.23
CA LEU A 51 0.26 2.52 14.86
C LEU A 51 -0.57 3.30 13.82
N MET A 52 -1.89 3.32 13.93
CA MET A 52 -2.76 4.12 13.06
C MET A 52 -2.52 5.63 13.26
N GLY A 53 -2.39 6.07 14.51
CA GLY A 53 -2.05 7.45 14.86
C GLY A 53 -0.66 7.87 14.34
N PHE A 54 0.30 6.96 14.36
CA PHE A 54 1.62 7.16 13.77
C PHE A 54 1.52 7.42 12.25
N HIS A 55 0.78 6.62 11.49
CA HIS A 55 0.59 6.85 10.05
C HIS A 55 -0.12 8.18 9.75
N ALA A 56 -1.14 8.53 10.53
CA ALA A 56 -1.82 9.82 10.41
C ALA A 56 -0.86 10.98 10.69
N THR A 57 0.02 10.83 11.69
CA THR A 57 1.05 11.81 12.02
C THR A 57 2.08 11.93 10.90
N CYS A 58 2.51 10.82 10.31
CA CYS A 58 3.40 10.83 9.14
C CYS A 58 2.78 11.59 7.96
N LEU A 59 1.50 11.35 7.68
CA LEU A 59 0.78 12.06 6.62
C LEU A 59 0.67 13.56 6.94
N LEU A 60 0.33 13.91 8.18
CA LEU A 60 0.25 15.29 8.63
C LEU A 60 1.60 16.00 8.47
N ILE A 61 2.71 15.40 8.89
CA ILE A 61 4.06 15.93 8.69
C ILE A 61 4.34 16.14 7.20
N THR A 62 4.04 15.16 6.35
CA THR A 62 4.18 15.29 4.88
C THR A 62 3.41 16.50 4.34
N LEU A 63 2.17 16.70 4.79
CA LEU A 63 1.34 17.85 4.37
C LEU A 63 1.87 19.18 4.90
N LEU A 64 2.40 19.23 6.12
CA LEU A 64 3.00 20.43 6.71
C LEU A 64 4.32 20.80 6.01
N LEU A 65 5.11 19.81 5.61
CA LEU A 65 6.39 20.02 4.92
C LEU A 65 6.23 20.29 3.41
N ARG A 66 5.02 20.23 2.83
CA ARG A 66 4.78 20.29 1.37
C ARG A 66 5.42 21.49 0.66
N ASN A 67 5.54 22.64 1.33
CA ASN A 67 6.14 23.86 0.78
C ASN A 67 7.64 23.99 1.08
N ARG A 68 8.19 23.15 1.96
CA ARG A 68 9.60 23.13 2.36
C ARG A 68 10.32 21.96 1.68
N HIS A 69 10.52 22.06 0.37
CA HIS A 69 10.94 20.93 -0.47
C HIS A 69 12.21 20.21 0.01
N ASN A 70 13.22 20.92 0.53
CA ASN A 70 14.43 20.28 1.07
C ASN A 70 14.11 19.41 2.31
N ALA A 71 13.32 19.94 3.25
CA ALA A 71 12.90 19.19 4.42
C ALA A 71 12.00 18.01 4.03
N LEU A 72 11.12 18.21 3.04
CA LEU A 72 10.25 17.16 2.53
C LEU A 72 11.05 16.03 1.86
N SER A 73 12.12 16.34 1.13
CA SER A 73 13.03 15.33 0.58
C SER A 73 13.71 14.52 1.69
N VAL A 74 14.20 15.17 2.75
CA VAL A 74 14.76 14.47 3.92
C VAL A 74 13.70 13.57 4.56
N TRP A 75 12.50 14.10 4.77
CA TRP A 75 11.37 13.35 5.34
C TRP A 75 10.99 12.13 4.49
N PHE A 76 11.02 12.26 3.16
CA PHE A 76 10.81 11.14 2.25
C PHE A 76 11.83 10.01 2.47
N PHE A 77 13.12 10.33 2.61
CA PHE A 77 14.14 9.32 2.92
C PHE A 77 14.00 8.73 4.32
N VAL A 78 13.52 9.51 5.30
CA VAL A 78 13.17 9.00 6.64
C VAL A 78 12.05 7.97 6.55
N LEU A 79 10.99 8.24 5.76
CA LEU A 79 9.93 7.27 5.50
C LEU A 79 10.49 6.01 4.83
N LEU A 80 11.29 6.13 3.77
CA LEU A 80 11.93 4.96 3.15
C LEU A 80 12.78 4.16 4.14
N GLY A 81 13.56 4.83 4.99
CA GLY A 81 14.37 4.18 6.02
C GLY A 81 13.50 3.40 7.00
N MET A 82 12.40 3.99 7.48
CA MET A 82 11.45 3.31 8.35
C MET A 82 10.80 2.11 7.66
N ALA A 83 10.41 2.22 6.39
CA ALA A 83 9.88 1.09 5.62
C ALA A 83 10.92 -0.02 5.43
N ALA A 84 12.19 0.32 5.25
CA ALA A 84 13.27 -0.66 5.12
C ALA A 84 13.50 -1.46 6.42
N LEU A 85 13.11 -0.93 7.57
CA LEU A 85 13.19 -1.62 8.87
C LEU A 85 12.06 -2.63 9.10
N THR A 86 11.21 -2.91 8.10
CA THR A 86 10.08 -3.84 8.24
C THR A 86 10.51 -5.22 8.74
N GLU A 87 11.50 -5.85 8.10
CA GLU A 87 11.97 -7.18 8.48
C GLU A 87 12.60 -7.23 9.89
N PRO A 88 13.56 -6.36 10.26
CA PRO A 88 14.11 -6.40 11.62
C PRO A 88 13.07 -6.07 12.69
N LEU A 89 12.12 -5.16 12.41
CA LEU A 89 11.00 -4.90 13.32
C LEU A 89 10.09 -6.11 13.46
N ASN A 90 9.81 -6.83 12.38
CA ASN A 90 9.01 -8.04 12.42
C ASN A 90 9.60 -9.08 13.36
N THR A 91 10.91 -9.33 13.24
CA THR A 91 11.64 -10.28 14.08
C THR A 91 11.62 -9.87 15.55
N VAL A 92 11.91 -8.60 15.84
CA VAL A 92 11.90 -8.08 17.22
C VAL A 92 10.51 -8.17 17.84
N CYS A 93 9.47 -7.79 17.08
CA CYS A 93 8.09 -7.86 17.54
C CYS A 93 7.62 -9.31 17.72
N SER A 94 8.00 -10.24 16.84
CA SER A 94 7.69 -11.66 16.98
C SER A 94 8.35 -12.31 18.21
N GLN A 95 9.49 -11.77 18.66
CA GLN A 95 10.16 -12.24 19.88
C GLN A 95 9.55 -11.65 21.17
N HIS A 96 8.95 -10.46 21.10
CA HIS A 96 8.51 -9.69 22.27
C HIS A 96 7.01 -9.38 22.28
N TRP A 97 6.20 -10.02 21.43
CA TRP A 97 4.79 -9.69 21.27
C TRP A 97 4.01 -9.74 22.59
N GLN A 98 4.35 -10.66 23.51
CA GLN A 98 3.66 -10.80 24.80
C GLN A 98 3.75 -9.55 25.68
N THR A 99 4.70 -8.65 25.41
CA THR A 99 4.86 -7.41 26.18
C THR A 99 3.83 -6.34 25.82
N PHE A 100 3.22 -6.41 24.63
CA PHE A 100 2.31 -5.36 24.14
C PHE A 100 1.05 -5.87 23.44
N ALA A 101 1.03 -7.12 22.95
CA ALA A 101 -0.06 -7.69 22.18
C ALA A 101 -0.65 -8.93 22.88
N SER A 102 -1.94 -9.16 22.64
CA SER A 102 -2.67 -10.34 23.14
C SER A 102 -2.36 -11.62 22.37
N THR A 103 -1.88 -11.50 21.12
CA THR A 103 -1.51 -12.60 20.24
C THR A 103 -0.31 -12.23 19.38
N ASN A 104 0.41 -13.23 18.87
CA ASN A 104 1.51 -13.00 17.95
C ASN A 104 0.98 -12.79 16.53
N TYR A 105 1.06 -11.56 16.04
CA TYR A 105 0.74 -11.23 14.66
C TYR A 105 1.92 -11.34 13.70
N PHE A 106 3.14 -11.48 14.23
CA PHE A 106 4.38 -11.36 13.46
C PHE A 106 4.91 -12.74 13.11
N ASP A 107 4.99 -13.03 11.82
CA ASP A 107 5.35 -14.32 11.26
C ASP A 107 6.50 -14.21 10.24
N GLU A 108 7.07 -15.34 9.82
CA GLU A 108 8.18 -15.34 8.85
C GLU A 108 7.79 -14.75 7.50
N SER A 109 6.52 -14.83 7.12
CA SER A 109 6.03 -14.21 5.88
C SER A 109 6.03 -12.69 5.95
N GLY A 110 5.93 -12.12 7.15
CA GLY A 110 5.87 -10.68 7.39
C GLY A 110 4.58 -10.04 6.87
N MET A 111 3.57 -10.82 6.48
CA MET A 111 2.34 -10.33 5.86
C MET A 111 1.66 -9.27 6.71
N PHE A 112 1.61 -9.48 8.03
CA PHE A 112 1.03 -8.54 8.96
C PHE A 112 1.78 -7.20 8.98
N ILE A 113 3.09 -7.22 9.21
CA ILE A 113 3.87 -5.98 9.33
C ILE A 113 4.00 -5.25 7.99
N VAL A 114 4.05 -5.97 6.87
CA VAL A 114 4.06 -5.35 5.54
C VAL A 114 2.73 -4.63 5.33
N THR A 115 1.60 -5.26 5.66
CA THR A 115 0.27 -4.70 5.43
C THR A 115 -0.02 -3.51 6.33
N LEU A 116 0.30 -3.58 7.62
CA LEU A 116 -0.08 -2.53 8.59
C LEU A 116 1.00 -1.49 8.88
N TYR A 117 2.27 -1.80 8.67
CA TYR A 117 3.37 -0.86 8.90
C TYR A 117 3.98 -0.39 7.58
N SER A 118 4.52 -1.29 6.75
CA SER A 118 5.28 -0.87 5.57
C SER A 118 4.41 -0.22 4.50
N PHE A 119 3.27 -0.82 4.16
CA PHE A 119 2.41 -0.37 3.07
C PHE A 119 1.85 1.05 3.26
N PRO A 120 1.25 1.42 4.41
CA PRO A 120 0.81 2.79 4.64
C PRO A 120 1.99 3.79 4.68
N LEU A 121 3.17 3.34 5.10
CA LEU A 121 4.37 4.16 5.19
C LEU A 121 4.98 4.44 3.81
N VAL A 122 5.00 3.44 2.93
CA VAL A 122 5.33 3.59 1.51
C VAL A 122 4.30 4.49 0.82
N PHE A 123 3.01 4.37 1.13
CA PHE A 123 1.98 5.28 0.62
C PHE A 123 2.22 6.74 1.05
N ASN A 124 2.55 6.97 2.33
CA ASN A 124 2.99 8.29 2.80
C ASN A 124 4.22 8.79 2.04
N GLY A 125 5.20 7.91 1.81
CA GLY A 125 6.39 8.21 0.99
C GLY A 125 6.03 8.58 -0.45
N PHE A 126 5.06 7.90 -1.05
CA PHE A 126 4.56 8.20 -2.39
C PHE A 126 3.93 9.60 -2.45
N VAL A 127 3.12 9.97 -1.46
CA VAL A 127 2.56 11.33 -1.36
C VAL A 127 3.67 12.38 -1.25
N ALA A 128 4.67 12.15 -0.39
CA ALA A 128 5.83 13.03 -0.26
C ALA A 128 6.60 13.16 -1.59
N MET A 129 6.83 12.04 -2.28
CA MET A 129 7.48 12.00 -3.59
C MET A 129 6.73 12.85 -4.62
N MET A 130 5.40 12.78 -4.67
CA MET A 130 4.61 13.59 -5.61
C MET A 130 4.81 15.09 -5.41
N PHE A 131 4.98 15.56 -4.17
CA PHE A 131 5.30 16.95 -3.89
C PHE A 131 6.75 17.31 -4.27
N VAL A 132 7.71 16.44 -3.97
CA VAL A 132 9.13 16.63 -4.34
C VAL A 132 9.29 16.71 -5.86
N LEU A 133 8.63 15.83 -6.62
CA LEU A 133 8.68 15.82 -8.09
C LEU A 133 8.08 17.11 -8.68
N LYS A 134 6.95 17.59 -8.15
CA LYS A 134 6.36 18.87 -8.55
C LYS A 134 7.33 20.04 -8.34
N ALA A 135 8.01 20.06 -7.19
CA ALA A 135 9.01 21.08 -6.89
C ALA A 135 10.22 21.01 -7.83
N ALA A 136 10.75 19.81 -8.06
CA ALA A 136 11.88 19.58 -8.95
C ALA A 136 11.57 20.01 -10.39
N ALA A 137 10.40 19.65 -10.92
CA ALA A 137 9.94 20.09 -12.23
C ALA A 137 9.85 21.62 -12.32
N GLY A 138 9.28 22.27 -11.29
CA GLY A 138 9.21 23.72 -11.21
C GLY A 138 10.59 24.40 -11.21
N LEU A 139 11.56 23.86 -10.49
CA LEU A 139 12.94 24.35 -10.48
C LEU A 139 13.62 24.17 -11.84
N LEU A 140 13.47 23.00 -12.48
CA LEU A 140 14.04 22.72 -13.79
C LEU A 140 13.52 23.69 -14.85
N ILE A 141 12.21 23.96 -14.87
CA ILE A 141 11.59 24.94 -15.77
C ILE A 141 12.16 26.35 -15.52
N GLN A 142 12.30 26.76 -14.25
CA GLN A 142 12.86 28.06 -13.92
C GLN A 142 14.31 28.21 -14.37
N VAL A 143 15.14 27.18 -14.14
CA VAL A 143 16.54 27.15 -14.59
C VAL A 143 16.59 27.24 -16.12
N LYS A 144 15.79 26.44 -16.84
CA LYS A 144 15.71 26.46 -18.30
C LYS A 144 15.30 27.84 -18.83
N ARG A 145 14.29 28.47 -18.23
CA ARG A 145 13.85 29.83 -18.58
C ARG A 145 14.95 30.88 -18.36
N LYS A 146 15.71 30.77 -17.27
CA LYS A 146 16.84 31.68 -16.98
C LYS A 146 17.99 31.50 -17.97
N GLN A 147 18.34 30.25 -18.33
CA GLN A 147 19.35 29.95 -19.34
C GLN A 147 19.01 30.58 -20.70
N LEU A 148 17.78 30.42 -21.18
CA LEU A 148 17.34 30.99 -22.46
C LEU A 148 17.38 32.52 -22.48
N LYS A 149 17.03 33.19 -21.37
CA LYS A 149 17.14 34.65 -21.25
C LYS A 149 18.58 35.13 -21.30
N ASN A 150 19.50 34.41 -20.65
CA ASN A 150 20.92 34.76 -20.65
C ASN A 150 21.59 34.52 -22.00
N THR A 151 21.21 33.46 -22.72
CA THR A 151 21.71 33.21 -24.08
C THR A 151 21.29 34.33 -25.04
N LYS A 152 20.02 34.75 -25.02
CA LYS A 152 19.53 35.86 -25.87
C LYS A 152 20.29 37.17 -25.62
N LYS A 153 20.67 37.46 -24.37
CA LYS A 153 21.46 38.64 -24.00
C LYS A 153 22.93 38.59 -24.41
N LYS A 154 23.50 37.40 -24.63
CA LYS A 154 24.88 37.24 -25.10
C LYS A 154 25.00 37.27 -26.63
N THR A 155 23.90 37.05 -27.34
CA THR A 155 23.84 37.03 -28.81
C THR A 155 23.42 38.38 -29.40
N GLN A 156 22.86 39.28 -28.58
CA GLN A 156 22.71 40.72 -28.90
C GLN A 156 23.97 41.47 -28.47
#